data_AF-A0A346FQ24-F1
#
_entry.id   AF-A0A346FQ24-F1
#
_cell.length_a   1.000
_cell.length_b   1.000
_cell.length_c   1.000
_cell.angle_alpha   90.00
_cell.angle_beta   90.00
_cell.angle_gamma   90.00
#
_symmetry.space_group_name_H-M   'P 1'
#
loop_
_entity.id
_entity.type
_entity.pdbx_description
1 polymer ?
#
loop_
_entity_poly.entity_id
_entity_poly.type
_entity_poly.pdbx_seq_one_letter_code
_entity_poly.pdbx_strand_id
1 'polypeptide(L)'
;RVNEQPGLTAIHTIWMRQHNKVAFELQSINPQWSDEAVFQEARRIIIAQIQHITYNEWLPIIVGDNFVRSFGLNVRKSGFSRDYNPNLNPNMNNEFSTAAFRFGHTLVQGTLRLFSSTGGVSTIKLRDHFNSPHLIELQGKLDDIVRSFTQLAIQKFDSFITQDLSNHLFQTPRFNFGMDLMSLNLHRGREHGIATYNDIRQVCGLPRATSFQDITDQIDGRIVAEMQKLYKSVDDIDFFVAGITERPVSGGLLGWTFLCVVGDQFAR
;
A
#
# COMPACT_ATOMS: atom_id res chain seq x y z
N ARG A 1 -6.42 -10.22 -8.68
CA ARG A 1 -5.06 -9.64 -8.78
C ARG A 1 -3.99 -10.49 -8.07
N VAL A 2 -4.30 -11.69 -7.56
CA VAL A 2 -3.36 -12.48 -6.72
C VAL A 2 -2.01 -12.73 -7.39
N ASN A 3 -2.01 -12.96 -8.71
CA ASN A 3 -0.81 -13.29 -9.49
C ASN A 3 -0.06 -12.07 -10.05
N GLU A 4 -0.43 -10.85 -9.67
CA GLU A 4 0.12 -9.64 -10.29
C GLU A 4 1.64 -9.58 -10.19
N GLN A 5 2.22 -9.96 -9.04
CA GLN A 5 3.66 -10.12 -8.84
C GLN A 5 3.97 -11.19 -7.78
N PRO A 6 5.17 -11.81 -7.79
CA PRO A 6 5.45 -12.99 -6.97
C PRO A 6 5.32 -12.80 -5.45
N GLY A 7 5.74 -11.65 -4.94
CA GLY A 7 5.57 -11.32 -3.53
C GLY A 7 4.10 -11.25 -3.09
N LEU A 8 3.20 -10.74 -3.94
CA LEU A 8 1.76 -10.72 -3.64
C LEU A 8 1.20 -12.13 -3.58
N THR A 9 1.52 -12.96 -4.58
CA THR A 9 1.13 -14.37 -4.60
C THR A 9 1.67 -15.12 -3.38
N ALA A 10 2.90 -14.82 -2.94
CA ALA A 10 3.50 -15.41 -1.75
C ALA A 10 2.70 -15.07 -0.48
N ILE A 11 2.34 -13.79 -0.27
CA ILE A 11 1.51 -13.37 0.87
C ILE A 11 0.13 -14.02 0.84
N HIS A 12 -0.52 -14.11 -0.32
CA HIS A 12 -1.80 -14.83 -0.46
C HIS A 12 -1.66 -16.32 -0.11
N THR A 13 -0.56 -16.95 -0.53
CA THR A 13 -0.28 -18.36 -0.21
C THR A 13 -0.06 -18.57 1.29
N ILE A 14 0.63 -17.64 1.96
CA ILE A 14 0.82 -17.67 3.42
C ILE A 14 -0.53 -17.61 4.13
N TRP A 15 -1.40 -16.65 3.77
CA TRP A 15 -2.71 -16.50 4.42
C TRP A 15 -3.63 -17.70 4.20
N MET A 16 -3.60 -18.29 3.00
CA MET A 16 -4.34 -19.52 2.72
C MET A 16 -3.85 -20.69 3.58
N ARG A 17 -2.53 -20.89 3.68
CA ARG A 17 -1.95 -21.94 4.54
C ARG A 17 -2.25 -21.72 6.01
N GLN A 18 -2.20 -20.46 6.47
CA GLN A 18 -2.53 -20.10 7.85
C GLN A 18 -4.00 -20.35 8.17
N HIS A 19 -4.92 -20.08 7.23
CA HIS A 19 -6.33 -20.43 7.38
C HIS A 19 -6.53 -21.94 7.59
N ASN A 20 -5.95 -22.77 6.72
CA ASN A 20 -6.08 -24.23 6.80
C ASN A 20 -5.45 -24.78 8.09
N LYS A 21 -4.33 -24.21 8.54
CA LYS A 21 -3.72 -24.57 9.82
C LYS A 21 -4.67 -24.30 10.99
N VAL A 22 -5.24 -23.09 11.05
CA VAL A 22 -6.21 -22.72 12.09
C VAL A 22 -7.45 -23.60 12.03
N ALA A 23 -7.98 -23.87 10.84
CA ALA A 23 -9.13 -24.75 10.65
C ALA A 23 -8.86 -26.18 11.18
N PHE A 24 -7.69 -26.75 10.87
CA PHE A 24 -7.28 -28.06 11.37
C PHE A 24 -7.18 -28.11 12.91
N GLU A 25 -6.57 -27.07 13.51
CA GLU A 25 -6.46 -26.95 14.96
C GLU A 25 -7.85 -26.81 15.62
N LEU A 26 -8.74 -25.99 15.04
CA LEU A 26 -10.12 -25.82 15.52
C LEU A 26 -10.94 -27.12 15.44
N GLN A 27 -10.85 -27.88 14.35
CA GLN A 27 -11.53 -29.16 14.19
C GLN A 27 -11.03 -30.20 15.20
N SER A 28 -9.72 -30.18 15.50
CA SER A 28 -9.11 -31.12 16.45
C SER A 28 -9.61 -30.90 17.88
N ILE A 29 -9.82 -29.64 18.29
CA ILE A 29 -10.36 -29.30 19.62
C ILE A 29 -11.89 -29.33 19.68
N ASN A 30 -12.57 -29.20 18.53
CA ASN A 30 -14.04 -29.29 18.42
C ASN A 30 -14.46 -30.37 17.40
N PRO A 31 -14.32 -31.68 17.70
CA PRO A 31 -14.60 -32.74 16.74
C PRO A 31 -16.04 -32.76 16.20
N GLN A 32 -16.99 -32.23 16.97
CA GLN A 32 -18.42 -32.16 16.62
C GLN A 32 -18.79 -30.97 15.71
N TRP A 33 -17.88 -30.03 15.46
CA TRP A 33 -18.18 -28.90 14.59
C TRP A 33 -18.36 -29.36 13.14
N SER A 34 -19.31 -28.73 12.44
CA SER A 34 -19.44 -28.87 10.99
C SER A 34 -18.34 -28.11 10.26
N ASP A 35 -18.09 -28.49 9.00
CA ASP A 35 -17.13 -27.81 8.12
C ASP A 35 -17.39 -26.30 8.01
N GLU A 36 -18.65 -25.88 7.87
CA GLU A 36 -19.03 -24.46 7.82
C GLU A 36 -18.67 -23.71 9.12
N ALA A 37 -18.90 -24.33 10.27
CA ALA A 37 -18.54 -23.72 11.56
C ALA A 37 -17.02 -23.55 11.69
N VAL A 38 -16.25 -24.56 11.29
CA VAL A 38 -14.77 -24.51 11.27
C VAL A 38 -14.28 -23.43 10.32
N PHE A 39 -14.85 -23.37 9.10
CA PHE A 39 -14.47 -22.37 8.10
C PHE A 39 -14.72 -20.94 8.60
N GLN A 40 -15.92 -20.64 9.13
CA GLN A 40 -16.24 -19.29 9.58
C GLN A 40 -15.41 -18.86 10.79
N GLU A 41 -15.14 -19.75 11.74
CA GLU A 41 -14.30 -19.42 12.90
C GLU A 41 -12.83 -19.26 12.51
N ALA A 42 -12.30 -20.12 11.62
CA ALA A 42 -10.97 -19.93 11.07
C ALA A 42 -10.86 -18.60 10.30
N ARG A 43 -11.84 -18.28 9.45
CA ARG A 43 -11.93 -16.99 8.73
C ARG A 43 -11.94 -15.81 9.70
N ARG A 44 -12.72 -15.88 10.78
CA ARG A 44 -12.80 -14.83 11.81
C ARG A 44 -11.45 -14.59 12.47
N ILE A 45 -10.71 -15.64 12.80
CA ILE A 45 -9.36 -15.54 13.37
C ILE A 45 -8.38 -14.91 12.37
N ILE A 46 -8.40 -15.33 11.11
CA ILE A 46 -7.53 -14.74 10.06
C ILE A 46 -7.80 -13.25 9.89
N ILE A 47 -9.07 -12.84 9.84
CA ILE A 47 -9.44 -11.42 9.75
C ILE A 47 -8.88 -10.65 10.96
N ALA A 48 -9.00 -11.19 12.17
CA ALA A 48 -8.46 -10.58 13.37
C ALA A 48 -6.92 -10.46 13.34
N GLN A 49 -6.22 -11.47 12.81
CA GLN A 49 -4.76 -11.43 12.62
C GLN A 49 -4.35 -10.33 11.64
N ILE A 50 -5.05 -10.22 10.50
CA ILE A 50 -4.80 -9.17 9.51
C ILE A 50 -5.05 -7.79 10.13
N GLN A 51 -6.20 -7.58 10.78
CA GLN A 51 -6.52 -6.31 11.44
C GLN A 51 -5.48 -5.95 12.51
N HIS A 52 -5.06 -6.91 13.34
CA HIS A 52 -4.04 -6.67 14.35
C HIS A 52 -2.72 -6.22 13.71
N ILE A 53 -2.20 -6.95 12.72
CA ILE A 53 -0.96 -6.57 12.02
C ILE A 53 -1.11 -5.20 11.36
N THR A 54 -2.24 -4.94 10.69
CA THR A 54 -2.50 -3.66 10.02
C THR A 54 -2.49 -2.49 11.01
N TYR A 55 -3.25 -2.55 12.11
CA TYR A 55 -3.39 -1.41 13.03
C TYR A 55 -2.25 -1.30 14.06
N ASN A 56 -1.66 -2.43 14.48
CA ASN A 56 -0.62 -2.44 15.51
C ASN A 56 0.78 -2.27 14.94
N GLU A 57 1.05 -2.80 13.74
CA GLU A 57 2.42 -2.87 13.22
C GLU A 57 2.60 -1.98 11.98
N TRP A 58 1.69 -2.07 11.01
CA TRP A 58 1.85 -1.38 9.74
C TRP A 58 1.42 0.08 9.79
N LEU A 59 0.21 0.37 10.28
CA LEU A 59 -0.39 1.71 10.24
C LEU A 59 0.46 2.76 10.98
N PRO A 60 1.01 2.50 12.20
CA PRO A 60 1.85 3.47 12.90
C PRO A 60 3.10 3.89 12.10
N ILE A 61 3.66 3.00 11.28
CA ILE A 61 4.80 3.33 10.41
C ILE A 61 4.38 4.29 9.29
N ILE A 62 3.16 4.11 8.77
CA ILE A 62 2.66 4.87 7.63
C ILE A 62 2.18 6.27 8.04
N VAL A 63 1.32 6.35 9.06
CA VAL A 63 0.66 7.60 9.46
C VAL A 63 1.33 8.28 10.67
N GLY A 64 2.24 7.57 11.34
CA GLY A 64 2.94 8.05 12.52
C GLY A 64 2.17 7.82 13.83
N ASP A 65 2.92 7.55 14.88
CA ASP A 65 2.43 7.28 16.24
C ASP A 65 1.49 8.36 16.79
N ASN A 66 1.80 9.64 16.51
CA ASN A 66 0.99 10.76 16.97
C ASN A 66 -0.41 10.71 16.38
N PHE A 67 -0.54 10.36 15.10
CA PHE A 67 -1.83 10.23 14.43
C PHE A 67 -2.63 9.07 15.01
N VAL A 68 -2.00 7.88 15.13
CA VAL A 68 -2.66 6.69 15.70
C VAL A 68 -3.19 7.00 17.11
N ARG A 69 -2.43 7.74 17.92
CA ARG A 69 -2.87 8.17 19.25
C ARG A 69 -4.00 9.20 19.22
N SER A 70 -3.92 10.23 18.38
CA SER A 70 -4.94 11.28 18.34
C SER A 70 -6.29 10.78 17.84
N PHE A 71 -6.30 9.78 16.96
CA PHE A 71 -7.51 9.15 16.44
C PHE A 71 -7.96 7.90 17.22
N GLY A 72 -7.27 7.54 18.30
CA GLY A 72 -7.66 6.40 19.14
C GLY A 72 -7.50 5.03 18.47
N LEU A 73 -6.62 4.92 17.46
CA LEU A 73 -6.42 3.71 16.64
C LEU A 73 -5.45 2.70 17.26
N ASN A 74 -4.93 2.96 18.47
CA ASN A 74 -4.02 2.04 19.14
C ASN A 74 -4.72 0.75 19.53
N VAL A 75 -4.14 -0.38 19.13
CA VAL A 75 -4.60 -1.69 19.53
C VAL A 75 -4.35 -1.89 21.04
N ARG A 76 -5.38 -2.36 21.75
CA ARG A 76 -5.28 -2.64 23.19
C ARG A 76 -4.41 -3.86 23.42
N LYS A 77 -3.55 -3.82 24.44
CA LYS A 77 -2.72 -4.97 24.85
C LYS A 77 -3.54 -6.13 25.44
N SER A 78 -4.74 -5.85 25.94
CA SER A 78 -5.66 -6.84 26.50
C SER A 78 -7.11 -6.33 26.46
N GLY A 79 -8.06 -7.27 26.52
CA GLY A 79 -9.49 -6.99 26.52
C GLY A 79 -10.04 -6.64 25.13
N PHE A 80 -11.30 -6.17 25.10
CA PHE A 80 -12.03 -5.81 23.89
C PHE A 80 -12.06 -4.30 23.69
N SER A 81 -12.13 -3.84 22.44
CA SER A 81 -12.51 -2.45 22.16
C SER A 81 -14.02 -2.24 22.29
N ARG A 82 -14.43 -0.99 22.49
CA ARG A 82 -15.84 -0.55 22.58
C ARG A 82 -16.08 0.70 21.72
N ASP A 83 -15.25 0.87 20.70
CA ASP A 83 -15.20 2.00 19.77
C ASP A 83 -16.12 1.84 18.56
N TYR A 84 -16.77 0.68 18.39
CA TYR A 84 -17.76 0.49 17.33
C TYR A 84 -18.83 1.58 17.37
N ASN A 85 -18.95 2.31 16.26
CA ASN A 85 -19.94 3.34 16.08
C ASN A 85 -20.75 3.06 14.81
N PRO A 86 -22.05 2.70 14.93
CA PRO A 86 -22.88 2.36 13.77
C PRO A 86 -23.19 3.54 12.85
N ASN A 87 -22.88 4.77 13.27
CA ASN A 87 -23.07 5.98 12.46
C ASN A 87 -21.85 6.32 11.59
N LEU A 88 -20.73 5.59 11.73
CA LEU A 88 -19.58 5.75 10.85
C LEU A 88 -19.86 5.09 9.50
N ASN A 89 -19.44 5.76 8.43
CA ASN A 89 -19.53 5.22 7.08
C ASN A 89 -18.22 4.47 6.76
N PRO A 90 -18.23 3.13 6.71
CA PRO A 90 -17.03 2.33 6.46
C PRO A 90 -16.65 2.29 4.97
N ASN A 91 -17.42 2.95 4.10
CA ASN A 91 -17.14 2.95 2.67
C ASN A 91 -15.78 3.60 2.37
N MET A 92 -15.15 3.06 1.34
CA MET A 92 -13.85 3.54 0.88
C MET A 92 -14.02 4.82 0.06
N ASN A 93 -13.30 5.88 0.43
CA ASN A 93 -13.25 7.12 -0.33
C ASN A 93 -12.58 6.88 -1.70
N ASN A 94 -13.02 7.61 -2.73
CA ASN A 94 -12.47 7.48 -4.08
C ASN A 94 -11.02 7.99 -4.11
N GLU A 95 -10.73 9.08 -3.42
CA GLU A 95 -9.41 9.69 -3.23
C GLU A 95 -8.44 8.70 -2.58
N PHE A 96 -8.92 7.92 -1.60
CA PHE A 96 -8.13 6.89 -0.94
C PHE A 96 -7.74 5.78 -1.93
N SER A 97 -8.73 5.16 -2.58
CA SER A 97 -8.52 3.98 -3.42
C SER A 97 -7.83 4.28 -4.76
N THR A 98 -8.11 5.45 -5.32
CA THR A 98 -7.65 5.83 -6.66
C THR A 98 -6.34 6.60 -6.63
N ALA A 99 -6.05 7.35 -5.55
CA ALA A 99 -4.84 8.16 -5.45
C ALA A 99 -3.99 7.83 -4.22
N ALA A 100 -4.46 8.17 -3.01
CA ALA A 100 -3.59 8.21 -1.83
C ALA A 100 -2.98 6.84 -1.49
N PHE A 101 -3.78 5.76 -1.47
CA PHE A 101 -3.29 4.41 -1.14
C PHE A 101 -2.39 3.78 -2.23
N ARG A 102 -2.16 4.49 -3.33
CA ARG A 102 -1.18 4.13 -4.37
C ARG A 102 0.22 4.65 -4.07
N PHE A 103 0.44 5.32 -2.93
CA PHE A 103 1.77 5.71 -2.45
C PHE A 103 2.75 4.53 -2.45
N GLY A 104 2.26 3.30 -2.22
CA GLY A 104 3.05 2.08 -2.24
C GLY A 104 3.80 1.83 -3.55
N HIS A 105 3.37 2.40 -4.68
CA HIS A 105 4.08 2.25 -5.95
C HIS A 105 5.48 2.87 -5.96
N THR A 106 5.74 3.88 -5.12
CA THR A 106 7.10 4.46 -4.97
C THR A 106 8.02 3.55 -4.15
N LEU A 107 7.44 2.64 -3.35
CA LEU A 107 8.18 1.76 -2.45
C LEU A 107 8.68 0.47 -3.14
N VAL A 108 8.26 0.24 -4.39
CA VAL A 108 8.53 -0.99 -5.13
C VAL A 108 9.94 -0.99 -5.73
N GLN A 109 10.67 -2.07 -5.46
CA GLN A 109 11.96 -2.34 -6.11
C GLN A 109 11.76 -2.96 -7.49
N GLY A 110 12.61 -2.60 -8.46
CA GLY A 110 12.62 -3.23 -9.79
C GLY A 110 13.26 -4.63 -9.81
N THR A 111 13.90 -5.03 -8.72
CA THR A 111 14.49 -6.36 -8.56
C THR A 111 14.11 -6.94 -7.21
N LEU A 112 14.05 -8.26 -7.14
CA LEU A 112 13.83 -9.01 -5.90
C LEU A 112 15.00 -9.97 -5.71
N ARG A 113 15.76 -9.78 -4.64
CA ARG A 113 16.76 -10.76 -4.21
C ARG A 113 16.06 -11.92 -3.52
N LEU A 114 16.51 -13.15 -3.76
CA LEU A 114 15.93 -14.39 -3.28
C LEU A 114 16.90 -15.11 -2.34
N PHE A 115 16.33 -15.45 -1.18
CA PHE A 115 16.85 -15.90 0.10
C PHE A 115 17.45 -17.27 0.44
N SER A 116 18.00 -18.18 -0.39
CA SER A 116 17.99 -19.65 -0.10
C SER A 116 18.35 -20.08 1.35
N SER A 117 17.75 -21.19 1.80
CA SER A 117 18.00 -21.76 3.15
C SER A 117 19.46 -22.17 3.40
N THR A 118 20.23 -22.37 2.33
CA THR A 118 21.66 -22.70 2.37
C THR A 118 22.57 -21.45 2.29
N GLY A 119 21.99 -20.24 2.31
CA GLY A 119 22.71 -18.98 2.20
C GLY A 119 22.98 -18.50 0.76
N GLY A 120 22.47 -19.21 -0.24
CA GLY A 120 22.58 -18.82 -1.64
C GLY A 120 21.69 -17.64 -1.98
N VAL A 121 22.21 -16.67 -2.74
CA VAL A 121 21.46 -15.49 -3.16
C VAL A 121 21.31 -15.49 -4.67
N SER A 122 20.08 -15.30 -5.15
CA SER A 122 19.79 -15.02 -6.56
C SER A 122 18.99 -13.72 -6.68
N THR A 123 18.90 -13.13 -7.87
CA THR A 123 18.13 -11.90 -8.11
C THR A 123 17.27 -12.08 -9.34
N ILE A 124 16.00 -11.68 -9.25
CA ILE A 124 15.07 -11.61 -10.38
C ILE A 124 14.73 -10.14 -10.66
N LYS A 125 14.34 -9.84 -11.90
CA LYS A 125 13.75 -8.54 -12.24
C LYS A 125 12.24 -8.63 -12.13
N LEU A 126 11.61 -7.61 -11.56
CA LEU A 126 10.17 -7.63 -11.33
C LEU A 126 9.39 -7.70 -12.66
N ARG A 127 9.85 -6.98 -13.69
CA ARG A 127 9.24 -6.97 -15.03
C ARG A 127 9.07 -8.34 -15.69
N ASP A 128 9.93 -9.31 -15.35
CA ASP A 128 9.92 -10.64 -15.94
C ASP A 128 8.88 -11.57 -15.26
N HIS A 129 8.23 -11.11 -14.19
CA HIS A 129 7.38 -11.92 -13.34
C HIS A 129 5.98 -11.35 -13.09
N PHE A 130 5.59 -10.28 -13.78
CA PHE A 130 4.23 -9.78 -13.68
C PHE A 130 3.21 -10.78 -14.27
N ASN A 131 2.09 -11.01 -13.57
CA ASN A 131 1.05 -11.98 -13.96
C ASN A 131 1.58 -13.41 -14.23
N SER A 132 2.73 -13.77 -13.64
CA SER A 132 3.41 -15.05 -13.89
C SER A 132 3.57 -15.84 -12.58
N PRO A 133 2.75 -16.87 -12.34
CA PRO A 133 2.82 -17.66 -11.11
C PRO A 133 3.99 -18.66 -11.09
N HIS A 134 4.63 -18.92 -12.24
CA HIS A 134 5.59 -20.01 -12.44
C HIS A 134 6.75 -20.02 -11.44
N LEU A 135 7.24 -18.85 -11.03
CA LEU A 135 8.35 -18.77 -10.08
C LEU A 135 8.03 -19.46 -8.76
N ILE A 136 6.79 -19.36 -8.28
CA ILE A 136 6.37 -19.87 -6.96
C ILE A 136 6.10 -21.36 -7.00
N GLU A 137 5.78 -21.90 -8.17
CA GLU A 137 5.61 -23.34 -8.39
C GLU A 137 6.93 -24.11 -8.30
N LEU A 138 8.06 -23.43 -8.49
CA LEU A 138 9.38 -24.02 -8.33
C LEU A 138 9.68 -24.32 -6.85
N GLN A 139 10.23 -25.52 -6.61
CA GLN A 139 10.56 -25.98 -5.28
C GLN A 139 11.46 -24.99 -4.52
N GLY A 140 11.04 -24.63 -3.31
CA GLY A 140 11.77 -23.73 -2.41
C GLY A 140 11.64 -22.24 -2.72
N LYS A 141 11.07 -21.84 -3.88
CA LYS A 141 11.02 -20.42 -4.27
C LYS A 141 10.02 -19.58 -3.49
N LEU A 142 8.91 -20.16 -3.06
CA LEU A 142 8.02 -19.50 -2.10
C LEU A 142 8.80 -19.10 -0.84
N ASP A 143 9.52 -20.04 -0.24
CA ASP A 143 10.29 -19.80 0.98
C ASP A 143 11.44 -18.81 0.75
N ASP A 144 12.05 -18.83 -0.44
CA ASP A 144 13.04 -17.82 -0.86
C ASP A 144 12.47 -16.40 -0.85
N ILE A 145 11.26 -16.21 -1.38
CA ILE A 145 10.56 -14.92 -1.40
C ILE A 145 10.19 -14.50 0.03
N VAL A 146 9.69 -15.42 0.85
CA VAL A 146 9.32 -15.13 2.25
C VAL A 146 10.54 -14.69 3.06
N ARG A 147 11.70 -15.35 2.89
CA ARG A 147 12.96 -14.92 3.50
C ARG A 147 13.40 -13.53 3.02
N SER A 148 13.10 -13.16 1.78
CA SER A 148 13.39 -11.82 1.26
C SER A 148 12.62 -10.71 1.98
N PHE A 149 11.36 -10.95 2.36
CA PHE A 149 10.56 -9.95 3.09
C PHE A 149 11.16 -9.55 4.44
N THR A 150 11.93 -10.44 5.06
CA THR A 150 12.56 -10.15 6.37
C THR A 150 13.97 -9.59 6.24
N GLN A 151 14.53 -9.51 5.03
CA GLN A 151 15.93 -9.10 4.80
C GLN A 151 16.06 -7.85 3.93
N LEU A 152 15.07 -7.55 3.09
CA LEU A 152 15.11 -6.42 2.18
C LEU A 152 14.38 -5.21 2.75
N ALA A 153 15.01 -4.05 2.61
CA ALA A 153 14.34 -2.78 2.80
C ALA A 153 13.44 -2.46 1.59
N ILE A 154 12.38 -1.68 1.83
CA ILE A 154 11.58 -1.06 0.77
C ILE A 154 12.36 0.07 0.08
N GLN A 155 11.93 0.49 -1.12
CA GLN A 155 12.41 1.76 -1.66
C GLN A 155 11.93 2.93 -0.81
N LYS A 156 12.65 4.05 -0.94
CA LYS A 156 12.28 5.30 -0.28
C LYS A 156 10.93 5.80 -0.81
N PHE A 157 10.14 6.41 0.08
CA PHE A 157 8.99 7.21 -0.33
C PHE A 157 9.47 8.54 -0.90
N ASP A 158 9.42 8.68 -2.22
CA ASP A 158 9.75 9.89 -2.96
C ASP A 158 9.12 9.87 -4.37
N SER A 159 9.47 10.85 -5.20
CA SER A 159 8.96 11.00 -6.57
C SER A 159 9.60 10.06 -7.59
N PHE A 160 10.47 9.14 -7.18
CA PHE A 160 11.13 8.20 -8.09
C PHE A 160 10.39 6.86 -8.14
N ILE A 161 10.31 6.30 -9.34
CA ILE A 161 9.64 5.05 -9.63
C ILE A 161 10.58 4.18 -10.43
N THR A 162 10.63 2.90 -10.11
CA THR A 162 11.44 1.95 -10.89
C THR A 162 10.94 1.87 -12.34
N GLN A 163 11.86 1.74 -13.30
CA GLN A 163 11.52 1.56 -14.71
C GLN A 163 10.67 0.31 -14.96
N ASP A 164 10.75 -0.69 -14.08
CA ASP A 164 9.91 -1.88 -14.13
C ASP A 164 8.41 -1.54 -13.99
N LEU A 165 8.08 -0.40 -13.35
CA LEU A 165 6.71 0.11 -13.24
C LEU A 165 6.40 1.24 -14.23
N SER A 166 7.36 2.09 -14.61
CA SER A 166 7.09 3.25 -15.49
C SER A 166 7.30 3.01 -16.98
N ASN A 167 8.01 1.95 -17.39
CA ASN A 167 8.29 1.67 -18.81
C ASN A 167 8.07 0.22 -19.20
N HIS A 168 7.99 -0.69 -18.22
CA HIS A 168 7.98 -2.12 -18.44
C HIS A 168 6.88 -2.84 -17.65
N LEU A 169 5.87 -2.10 -17.17
CA LEU A 169 4.73 -2.71 -16.48
C LEU A 169 4.00 -3.65 -17.43
N PHE A 170 3.82 -4.90 -17.03
CA PHE A 170 3.21 -5.96 -17.86
C PHE A 170 3.85 -6.07 -19.26
N GLN A 171 5.16 -5.84 -19.38
CA GLN A 171 5.89 -6.03 -20.63
C GLN A 171 5.72 -7.48 -21.12
N THR A 172 5.47 -7.64 -22.42
CA THR A 172 5.41 -8.94 -23.07
C THR A 172 6.72 -9.25 -23.80
N PRO A 173 7.10 -10.53 -24.00
CA PRO A 173 8.33 -10.88 -24.72
C PRO A 173 8.43 -10.35 -26.15
N ARG A 174 7.28 -9.98 -26.75
CA ARG A 174 7.22 -9.46 -28.13
C ARG A 174 7.79 -8.04 -28.27
N PHE A 175 7.75 -7.24 -27.21
CA PHE A 175 8.14 -5.84 -27.24
C PHE A 175 9.16 -5.53 -26.14
N ASN A 176 10.05 -4.57 -26.39
CA ASN A 176 11.02 -4.09 -25.41
C ASN A 176 10.47 -2.98 -24.50
N PHE A 177 9.14 -2.78 -24.50
CA PHE A 177 8.44 -1.81 -23.67
C PHE A 177 7.14 -2.43 -23.12
N GLY A 178 6.65 -1.88 -22.02
CA GLY A 178 5.37 -2.17 -21.40
C GLY A 178 4.56 -0.90 -21.18
N MET A 179 3.68 -0.92 -20.19
CA MET A 179 2.93 0.24 -19.76
C MET A 179 3.70 1.08 -18.73
N ASP A 180 3.18 2.27 -18.47
CA ASP A 180 3.63 3.17 -17.42
C ASP A 180 2.57 3.28 -16.32
N LEU A 181 2.85 2.70 -15.15
CA LEU A 181 1.97 2.72 -14.00
C LEU A 181 1.69 4.14 -13.50
N MET A 182 2.65 5.07 -13.64
CA MET A 182 2.44 6.45 -13.19
C MET A 182 1.49 7.17 -14.12
N SER A 183 1.72 7.07 -15.44
CA SER A 183 0.77 7.57 -16.42
C SER A 183 -0.63 6.97 -16.24
N LEU A 184 -0.73 5.67 -15.91
CA LEU A 184 -2.00 5.01 -15.58
C LEU A 184 -2.64 5.56 -14.30
N ASN A 185 -1.86 5.86 -13.25
CA ASN A 185 -2.39 6.46 -12.02
C ASN A 185 -2.96 7.86 -12.30
N LEU A 186 -2.26 8.69 -13.08
CA LEU A 186 -2.74 10.03 -13.45
C LEU A 186 -4.00 9.95 -14.30
N HIS A 187 -4.00 9.09 -15.33
CA HIS A 187 -5.17 8.90 -16.16
C HIS A 187 -6.36 8.38 -15.35
N ARG A 188 -6.14 7.42 -14.44
CA ARG A 188 -7.18 6.88 -13.57
C ARG A 188 -7.74 7.94 -12.61
N GLY A 189 -6.88 8.79 -12.05
CA GLY A 189 -7.29 9.91 -11.21
C GLY A 189 -8.24 10.84 -11.95
N ARG A 190 -7.90 11.20 -13.19
CA ARG A 190 -8.74 12.07 -14.05
C ARG A 190 -10.04 11.39 -14.48
N GLU A 191 -9.98 10.12 -14.86
CA GLU A 191 -11.15 9.30 -15.22
C GLU A 191 -12.15 9.21 -14.05
N HIS A 192 -11.65 9.08 -12.82
CA HIS A 192 -12.47 8.98 -11.62
C HIS A 192 -12.92 10.34 -11.07
N GLY A 193 -12.52 11.45 -11.69
CA GLY A 193 -12.83 12.79 -11.21
C GLY A 193 -12.27 13.08 -9.82
N ILE A 194 -11.07 12.55 -9.50
CA ILE A 194 -10.41 12.83 -8.23
C ILE A 194 -10.14 14.33 -8.12
N ALA A 195 -10.49 14.89 -6.96
CA ALA A 195 -10.28 16.30 -6.69
C ALA A 195 -8.80 16.69 -6.81
N THR A 196 -8.56 17.96 -7.13
CA THR A 196 -7.21 18.47 -7.34
C THR A 196 -6.42 18.47 -6.03
N TYR A 197 -5.09 18.55 -6.11
CA TYR A 197 -4.28 18.70 -4.90
C TYR A 197 -4.74 19.88 -4.03
N ASN A 198 -5.08 21.01 -4.65
CA ASN A 198 -5.44 22.22 -3.93
C ASN A 198 -6.78 22.10 -3.20
N ASP A 199 -7.74 21.38 -3.78
CA ASP A 199 -9.03 21.08 -3.14
C ASP A 199 -8.84 20.14 -1.95
N ILE A 200 -8.05 19.06 -2.11
CA ILE A 200 -7.75 18.13 -1.02
C ILE A 200 -6.96 18.81 0.09
N ARG A 201 -5.99 19.65 -0.27
CA ARG A 201 -5.23 20.48 0.66
C ARG A 201 -6.15 21.30 1.57
N GLN A 202 -7.15 21.96 0.98
CA GLN A 202 -8.15 22.74 1.71
C GLN A 202 -9.02 21.87 2.62
N VAL A 203 -9.50 20.72 2.13
CA VAL A 203 -10.27 19.75 2.93
C VAL A 203 -9.46 19.24 4.13
N CYS A 204 -8.15 19.05 3.93
CA CYS A 204 -7.21 18.62 4.96
C CYS A 204 -6.71 19.77 5.87
N GLY A 205 -7.38 20.93 5.84
CA GLY A 205 -7.14 22.04 6.76
C GLY A 205 -5.94 22.93 6.44
N LEU A 206 -5.28 22.72 5.30
CA LEU A 206 -4.23 23.62 4.83
C LEU A 206 -4.82 24.79 4.03
N PRO A 207 -4.18 25.97 4.01
CA PRO A 207 -4.64 27.08 3.18
C PRO A 207 -4.64 26.71 1.70
N ARG A 208 -5.71 27.09 0.97
CA ARG A 208 -5.74 26.95 -0.49
C ARG A 208 -4.60 27.77 -1.10
N ALA A 209 -3.79 27.15 -1.94
CA ALA A 209 -2.72 27.81 -2.66
C ALA A 209 -3.31 28.70 -3.78
N THR A 210 -2.74 29.88 -3.94
CA THR A 210 -3.04 30.83 -5.03
C THR A 210 -1.92 30.90 -6.06
N SER A 211 -0.74 30.41 -5.70
CA SER A 211 0.43 30.31 -6.55
C SER A 211 1.20 29.01 -6.28
N PHE A 212 2.07 28.61 -7.20
CA PHE A 212 3.00 27.48 -6.98
C PHE A 212 3.91 27.71 -5.77
N GLN A 213 4.22 28.97 -5.40
CA GLN A 213 5.07 29.23 -4.24
C GLN A 213 4.38 28.81 -2.93
N ASP A 214 3.05 28.88 -2.87
CA ASP A 214 2.28 28.61 -1.64
C ASP A 214 2.34 27.14 -1.21
N ILE A 215 2.64 26.22 -2.15
CA ILE A 215 2.76 24.77 -1.87
C ILE A 215 4.16 24.34 -1.45
N THR A 216 5.12 25.28 -1.41
CA THR A 216 6.49 25.02 -0.93
C THR A 216 6.57 24.79 0.57
N ASP A 217 5.49 25.03 1.30
CA ASP A 217 5.34 24.69 2.71
C ASP A 217 5.30 23.16 2.93
N GLN A 218 4.77 22.39 1.96
CA GLN A 218 4.72 20.94 2.00
C GLN A 218 5.73 20.27 1.05
N ILE A 219 6.01 20.88 -0.12
CA ILE A 219 6.80 20.26 -1.20
C ILE A 219 8.15 20.96 -1.36
N ASP A 220 9.21 20.24 -1.77
CA ASP A 220 10.52 20.83 -2.07
C ASP A 220 10.41 21.83 -3.24
N GLY A 221 10.97 23.03 -3.09
CA GLY A 221 10.87 24.10 -4.08
C GLY A 221 11.41 23.72 -5.46
N ARG A 222 12.36 22.78 -5.55
CA ARG A 222 12.85 22.27 -6.84
C ARG A 222 11.80 21.44 -7.56
N ILE A 223 11.03 20.64 -6.83
CA ILE A 223 9.92 19.85 -7.39
C ILE A 223 8.79 20.80 -7.82
N VAL A 224 8.48 21.80 -6.99
CA VAL A 224 7.49 22.84 -7.34
C VAL A 224 7.88 23.57 -8.62
N ALA A 225 9.15 23.89 -8.82
CA ALA A 225 9.64 24.51 -10.05
C ALA A 225 9.45 23.62 -11.29
N GLU A 226 9.56 22.29 -11.16
CA GLU A 226 9.22 21.37 -12.25
C GLU A 226 7.70 21.29 -12.47
N MET A 227 6.89 21.26 -11.41
CA MET A 227 5.43 21.30 -11.52
C MET A 227 4.94 22.54 -12.24
N GLN A 228 5.54 23.72 -11.97
CA GLN A 228 5.20 24.97 -12.64
C GLN A 228 5.46 24.95 -14.15
N LYS A 229 6.39 24.11 -14.63
CA LYS A 229 6.63 23.92 -16.08
C LYS A 229 5.57 23.02 -16.72
N LEU A 230 4.93 22.15 -15.94
CA LEU A 230 4.02 21.10 -16.42
C LEU A 230 2.54 21.47 -16.26
N TYR A 231 2.19 22.16 -15.18
CA TYR A 231 0.83 22.57 -14.85
C TYR A 231 0.66 24.08 -15.09
N LYS A 232 -0.50 24.48 -15.62
CA LYS A 232 -0.80 25.89 -15.92
C LYS A 232 -1.15 26.68 -14.65
N SER A 233 -1.90 26.05 -13.74
CA SER A 233 -2.28 26.59 -12.44
C SER A 233 -1.92 25.61 -11.32
N VAL A 234 -1.78 26.12 -10.09
CA VAL A 234 -1.69 25.29 -8.88
C VAL A 234 -2.97 24.47 -8.65
N ASP A 235 -4.09 24.96 -9.17
CA ASP A 235 -5.38 24.24 -9.16
C ASP A 235 -5.41 23.04 -10.13
N ASP A 236 -4.48 22.94 -11.08
CA ASP A 236 -4.49 21.83 -12.06
C ASP A 236 -3.70 20.60 -11.57
N ILE A 237 -3.01 20.70 -10.43
CA ILE A 237 -2.10 19.65 -9.96
C ILE A 237 -2.89 18.40 -9.55
N ASP A 238 -2.61 17.28 -10.21
CA ASP A 238 -3.19 15.98 -9.87
C ASP A 238 -2.82 15.61 -8.42
N PHE A 239 -3.81 15.21 -7.61
CA PHE A 239 -3.60 14.89 -6.20
C PHE A 239 -2.49 13.86 -5.97
N PHE A 240 -2.42 12.83 -6.83
CA PHE A 240 -1.37 11.80 -6.73
C PHE A 240 0.05 12.38 -6.86
N VAL A 241 0.28 13.33 -7.79
CA VAL A 241 1.61 13.91 -8.06
C VAL A 241 2.10 14.73 -6.87
N ALA A 242 1.23 15.60 -6.35
CA ALA A 242 1.56 16.38 -5.17
C ALA A 242 1.74 15.50 -3.93
N GLY A 243 0.83 14.55 -3.69
CA GLY A 243 0.87 13.74 -2.48
C GLY A 243 2.10 12.83 -2.35
N ILE A 244 2.66 12.31 -3.46
CA ILE A 244 3.94 11.56 -3.42
C ILE A 244 5.19 12.45 -3.30
N THR A 245 5.04 13.77 -3.46
CA THR A 245 6.15 14.74 -3.42
C THR A 245 6.16 15.60 -2.15
N GLU A 246 5.10 15.54 -1.35
CA GLU A 246 5.06 16.16 -0.03
C GLU A 246 6.13 15.56 0.89
N ARG A 247 6.75 16.42 1.70
CA ARG A 247 7.67 15.99 2.74
C ARG A 247 6.92 15.12 3.76
N PRO A 248 7.48 13.97 4.18
CA PRO A 248 6.88 13.15 5.21
C PRO A 248 6.64 13.95 6.49
N VAL A 249 5.51 13.67 7.15
CA VAL A 249 5.24 14.19 8.49
C VAL A 249 6.22 13.60 9.52
N SER A 250 6.35 14.25 10.68
CA SER A 250 7.21 13.73 11.75
C SER A 250 6.72 12.36 12.23
N GLY A 251 7.59 11.35 12.11
CA GLY A 251 7.33 9.98 12.57
C GLY A 251 6.44 9.14 11.66
N GLY A 252 5.99 9.67 10.52
CA GLY A 252 5.21 8.94 9.51
C GLY A 252 5.92 8.90 8.15
N LEU A 253 5.47 8.03 7.27
CA LEU A 253 6.01 7.90 5.91
C LEU A 253 5.37 8.91 4.95
N LEU A 254 4.09 9.23 5.13
CA LEU A 254 3.31 10.04 4.20
C LEU A 254 3.47 11.55 4.44
N GLY A 255 3.27 12.33 3.37
CA GLY A 255 3.03 13.77 3.48
C GLY A 255 1.65 14.09 4.05
N TRP A 256 1.40 15.36 4.39
CA TRP A 256 0.21 15.80 5.13
C TRP A 256 -1.11 15.41 4.46
N THR A 257 -1.25 15.63 3.14
CA THR A 257 -2.52 15.38 2.45
C THR A 257 -2.78 13.89 2.26
N PHE A 258 -1.76 13.08 1.99
CA PHE A 258 -1.88 11.62 1.98
C PHE A 258 -2.14 11.07 3.38
N LEU A 259 -1.50 11.61 4.42
CA LEU A 259 -1.80 11.28 5.83
C LEU A 259 -3.27 11.55 6.15
N CYS A 260 -3.78 12.73 5.81
CA CYS A 260 -5.16 13.13 6.04
C CYS A 260 -6.14 12.13 5.41
N VAL A 261 -5.98 11.79 4.13
CA VAL A 261 -6.89 10.87 3.40
C VAL A 261 -6.73 9.42 3.85
N VAL A 262 -5.50 8.93 3.99
CA VAL A 262 -5.22 7.55 4.42
C VAL A 262 -5.64 7.36 5.87
N GLY A 263 -5.24 8.27 6.74
CA GLY A 263 -5.54 8.24 8.15
C GLY A 263 -7.04 8.33 8.45
N ASP A 264 -7.77 9.22 7.78
CA ASP A 264 -9.23 9.28 7.86
C ASP A 264 -9.87 7.95 7.45
N GLN A 265 -9.42 7.33 6.35
CA GLN A 265 -9.99 6.07 5.89
C GLN A 265 -9.81 4.93 6.91
N PHE A 266 -8.67 4.86 7.59
CA PHE A 266 -8.41 3.87 8.63
C PHE A 266 -9.05 4.23 9.98
N ALA A 267 -9.50 5.47 10.18
CA ALA A 267 -10.18 5.87 11.40
C ALA A 267 -11.71 5.64 11.37
N ARG A 268 -12.28 5.35 10.19
CA ARG A 268 -13.71 5.12 9.98
C ARG A 268 -14.16 3.70 10.28
#